data_AF-M9V4C0-F1
#
_entry.id   AF-M9V4C0-F1
#
_cell.length_a   1.000
_cell.length_b   1.000
_cell.length_c   1.000
_cell.angle_alpha   90.00
_cell.angle_beta   90.00
_cell.angle_gamma   90.00
#
_symmetry.space_group_name_H-M   'P 1'
#
loop_
_entity.id
_entity.type
_entity.pdbx_description
1 polymer ?
#
loop_
_entity_poly.entity_id
_entity_poly.type
_entity_poly.pdbx_seq_one_letter_code
_entity_poly.pdbx_strand_id
1 'polypeptide(L)'
;AMDPQQRLLLQLVWEALEHANIRPSDLAGSSTGVYVGASSLDYHHRFLVDPAMADVQFMTGNTLSIVSNRISYIYDLRGPSFTVDTACSSSIVALHEAVSAIESGQIDTAIVCGVSLLLSPFAFVGFSRATMLSPTGLCQAFDANGDGYVRSEGGAVIVLRAARAGLPKGTKSHGKLLATGINADGRTVGLSLPSPYAQADLLREIYEGLDINPSTLAFVEAHGTGT
;
A
#
# COMPACT_ATOMS: atom_id res chain seq x y z
N ALA A 1 6.02 6.28 -22.59
CA ALA A 1 6.37 7.00 -21.35
C ALA A 1 5.77 6.27 -20.15
N MET A 2 6.59 5.68 -19.27
CA MET A 2 6.12 4.87 -18.13
C MET A 2 6.36 5.59 -16.81
N ASP A 3 5.33 5.69 -15.97
CA ASP A 3 5.38 6.25 -14.63
C ASP A 3 6.54 5.61 -13.84
N PRO A 4 7.45 6.40 -13.23
CA PRO A 4 8.48 5.87 -12.34
C PRO A 4 7.96 4.94 -11.24
N GLN A 5 6.72 5.11 -10.77
CA GLN A 5 6.09 4.20 -9.79
C GLN A 5 5.97 2.77 -10.32
N GLN A 6 5.56 2.60 -11.58
CA GLN A 6 5.48 1.28 -12.22
C GLN A 6 6.87 0.65 -12.37
N ARG A 7 7.89 1.46 -12.71
CA ARG A 7 9.28 0.98 -12.84
C ARG A 7 9.84 0.51 -11.50
N LEU A 8 9.65 1.31 -10.46
CA LEU A 8 10.12 1.02 -9.11
C LEU A 8 9.49 -0.27 -8.59
N LEU A 9 8.18 -0.42 -8.71
CA LEU A 9 7.51 -1.63 -8.23
C LEU A 9 7.96 -2.90 -8.96
N LEU A 10 8.25 -2.85 -10.26
CA LEU A 10 8.80 -4.02 -10.95
C LEU A 10 10.15 -4.47 -10.39
N GLN A 11 11.01 -3.52 -9.99
CA GLN A 11 12.28 -3.84 -9.34
C GLN A 11 12.05 -4.40 -7.93
N LEU A 12 11.21 -3.73 -7.12
CA LEU A 12 10.93 -4.16 -5.76
C LEU A 12 10.21 -5.52 -5.70
N VAL A 13 9.34 -5.83 -6.66
CA VAL A 13 8.69 -7.14 -6.74
C VAL A 13 9.71 -8.22 -7.08
N TRP A 14 10.63 -7.96 -8.02
CA TRP A 14 11.72 -8.88 -8.31
C TRP A 14 12.56 -9.17 -7.06
N GLU A 15 13.02 -8.11 -6.39
CA GLU A 15 13.82 -8.21 -5.16
C GLU A 15 13.07 -8.94 -4.03
N ALA A 16 11.78 -8.68 -3.87
CA ALA A 16 10.95 -9.35 -2.86
C ALA A 16 10.78 -10.84 -3.15
N LEU A 17 10.63 -11.24 -4.42
CA LEU A 17 10.57 -12.64 -4.83
C LEU A 17 11.91 -13.35 -4.60
N GLU A 18 13.03 -12.70 -4.95
CA GLU A 18 14.37 -13.22 -4.64
C GLU A 18 14.58 -13.40 -3.14
N HIS A 19 14.20 -12.39 -2.34
CA HIS A 19 14.30 -12.44 -0.88
C HIS A 19 13.39 -13.52 -0.27
N ALA A 20 12.23 -13.78 -0.87
CA ALA A 20 11.34 -14.87 -0.50
C ALA A 20 11.84 -16.26 -0.97
N ASN A 21 12.95 -16.31 -1.71
CA ASN A 21 13.48 -17.50 -2.37
C ASN A 21 12.45 -18.17 -3.29
N ILE A 22 11.69 -17.35 -4.02
CA ILE A 22 10.69 -17.77 -5.00
C ILE A 22 11.19 -17.36 -6.37
N ARG A 23 11.37 -18.33 -7.28
CA ARG A 23 11.67 -18.01 -8.67
C ARG A 23 10.38 -17.50 -9.32
N PRO A 24 10.40 -16.34 -10.02
CA PRO A 24 9.19 -15.85 -10.67
C PRO A 24 8.58 -16.83 -11.67
N SER A 25 9.40 -17.65 -12.33
CA SER A 25 8.96 -18.74 -13.22
C SER A 25 8.10 -19.80 -12.53
N ASP A 26 8.26 -19.99 -11.21
CA ASP A 26 7.46 -20.95 -10.43
C ASP A 26 6.05 -20.40 -10.12
N LEU A 27 5.85 -19.09 -10.26
CA LEU A 27 4.55 -18.42 -10.09
C LEU A 27 3.80 -18.22 -11.42
N ALA A 28 4.48 -18.36 -12.56
CA ALA A 28 3.86 -18.17 -13.87
C ALA A 28 2.68 -19.14 -14.06
N GLY A 29 1.53 -18.59 -14.46
CA GLY A 29 0.27 -19.29 -14.64
C GLY A 29 -0.50 -19.59 -13.34
N SER A 30 0.06 -19.27 -12.17
CA SER A 30 -0.59 -19.51 -10.86
C SER A 30 -1.67 -18.47 -10.55
N SER A 31 -2.55 -18.79 -9.60
CA SER A 31 -3.54 -17.87 -9.05
C SER A 31 -2.94 -16.85 -8.07
N THR A 32 -1.66 -16.51 -8.17
CA THR A 32 -1.04 -15.49 -7.31
C THR A 32 -1.72 -14.14 -7.51
N GLY A 33 -2.18 -13.52 -6.42
CA GLY A 33 -2.81 -12.19 -6.46
C GLY A 33 -1.81 -11.05 -6.36
N VAL A 34 -2.17 -9.88 -6.88
CA VAL A 34 -1.39 -8.64 -6.84
C VAL A 34 -2.26 -7.49 -6.32
N TYR A 35 -1.88 -6.93 -5.19
CA TYR A 35 -2.64 -5.91 -4.48
C TYR A 35 -1.75 -4.70 -4.27
N VAL A 36 -2.07 -3.56 -4.89
CA VAL A 36 -1.21 -2.38 -4.84
C VAL A 36 -1.95 -1.21 -4.19
N GLY A 37 -1.36 -0.60 -3.16
CA GLY A 37 -1.77 0.70 -2.65
C GLY A 37 -1.03 1.83 -3.37
N ALA A 38 -1.75 2.70 -4.08
CA ALA A 38 -1.17 3.88 -4.74
C ALA A 38 -2.24 4.97 -4.95
N SER A 39 -1.85 6.23 -4.74
CA SER A 39 -2.80 7.37 -4.80
C SER A 39 -2.33 8.52 -5.71
N SER A 40 -1.08 8.49 -6.20
CA SER A 40 -0.50 9.59 -6.97
C SER A 40 -0.53 9.34 -8.48
N LEU A 41 -0.98 10.34 -9.24
CA LEU A 41 -0.99 10.41 -10.71
C LEU A 41 -0.16 11.58 -11.25
N ASP A 42 0.80 12.06 -10.46
CA ASP A 42 1.58 13.26 -10.76
C ASP A 42 2.27 13.20 -12.14
N TYR A 43 2.82 12.03 -12.49
CA TYR A 43 3.47 11.84 -13.78
C TYR A 43 2.47 11.89 -14.94
N HIS A 44 1.27 11.34 -14.78
CA HIS A 44 0.20 11.44 -15.77
C HIS A 44 -0.21 12.92 -15.97
N HIS A 45 -0.45 13.63 -14.87
CA HIS A 45 -0.89 15.03 -14.90
C HIS A 45 0.11 15.96 -15.58
N ARG A 46 1.41 15.67 -15.51
CA ARG A 46 2.46 16.47 -16.17
C ARG A 46 2.27 16.60 -17.69
N PHE A 47 1.68 15.59 -18.33
CA PHE A 47 1.53 15.53 -19.78
C PHE A 47 0.07 15.62 -20.25
N LEU A 48 -0.88 15.75 -19.32
CA LEU A 48 -2.32 15.69 -19.62
C LEU A 48 -2.78 16.77 -20.62
N VAL A 49 -2.11 17.92 -20.62
CA VAL A 49 -2.43 19.06 -21.50
C VAL A 49 -1.71 19.03 -22.85
N ASP A 50 -0.91 18.00 -23.12
CA ASP A 50 -0.21 17.81 -24.39
C ASP A 50 -0.83 16.65 -25.18
N PRO A 51 -1.72 16.93 -26.17
CA PRO A 51 -2.35 15.90 -26.98
C PRO A 51 -1.35 15.02 -27.75
N ALA A 52 -0.13 15.50 -28.02
CA ALA A 52 0.89 14.70 -28.69
C ALA A 52 1.38 13.53 -27.83
N MET A 53 1.17 13.59 -26.52
CA MET A 53 1.52 12.52 -25.59
C MET A 53 0.44 11.43 -25.47
N ALA A 54 -0.75 11.62 -26.06
CA ALA A 54 -1.88 10.71 -25.95
C ALA A 54 -1.74 9.45 -26.85
N ASP A 55 -0.68 8.66 -26.64
CA ASP A 55 -0.46 7.38 -27.31
C ASP A 55 -0.75 6.17 -26.41
N VAL A 56 -0.72 4.97 -26.99
CA VAL A 56 -1.01 3.71 -26.28
C VAL A 56 -0.02 3.46 -25.14
N GLN A 57 1.25 3.81 -25.35
CA GLN A 57 2.33 3.64 -24.38
C GLN A 57 2.15 4.59 -23.19
N PHE A 58 1.60 5.78 -23.40
CA PHE A 58 1.27 6.73 -22.36
C PHE A 58 0.06 6.27 -21.57
N MET A 59 -1.00 5.81 -22.23
CA MET A 59 -2.20 5.30 -21.56
C MET A 59 -1.86 4.12 -20.65
N THR A 60 -1.09 3.14 -21.17
CA THR A 60 -0.65 1.99 -20.37
C THR A 60 0.47 2.34 -19.37
N GLY A 61 1.25 3.38 -19.63
CA GLY A 61 2.37 3.77 -18.77
C GLY A 61 1.97 4.55 -17.53
N ASN A 62 0.76 5.13 -17.48
CA ASN A 62 0.41 6.15 -16.49
C ASN A 62 -0.97 5.98 -15.83
N THR A 63 -1.71 4.93 -16.19
CA THR A 63 -2.99 4.61 -15.55
C THR A 63 -2.78 3.83 -14.26
N LEU A 64 -3.50 4.18 -13.19
CA LEU A 64 -3.37 3.58 -11.87
C LEU A 64 -3.62 2.06 -11.87
N SER A 65 -4.64 1.58 -12.59
CA SER A 65 -4.93 0.14 -12.70
C SER A 65 -3.81 -0.66 -13.36
N ILE A 66 -2.96 -0.02 -14.17
CA ILE A 66 -1.83 -0.71 -14.82
C ILE A 66 -0.69 -0.93 -13.84
N VAL A 67 -0.66 -0.25 -12.70
CA VAL A 67 0.38 -0.44 -11.68
C VAL A 67 0.36 -1.90 -11.17
N SER A 68 -0.79 -2.43 -10.77
CA SER A 68 -0.96 -3.85 -10.44
C SER A 68 -0.90 -4.76 -11.68
N ASN A 69 -1.62 -4.39 -12.74
CA ASN A 69 -1.77 -5.29 -13.90
C ASN A 69 -0.47 -5.52 -14.66
N ARG A 70 0.47 -4.58 -14.65
CA ARG A 70 1.78 -4.75 -15.27
C ARG A 70 2.63 -5.78 -14.52
N ILE A 71 2.54 -5.85 -13.20
CA ILE A 71 3.18 -6.90 -12.39
C ILE A 71 2.58 -8.25 -12.78
N SER A 72 1.25 -8.37 -12.77
CA SER A 72 0.57 -9.61 -13.19
C SER A 72 0.94 -10.04 -14.61
N TYR A 73 1.02 -9.09 -15.54
CA TYR A 73 1.39 -9.36 -16.93
C TYR A 73 2.84 -9.87 -17.04
N ILE A 74 3.80 -9.20 -16.40
CA ILE A 74 5.23 -9.55 -16.53
C ILE A 74 5.54 -10.92 -15.92
N TYR A 75 4.85 -11.30 -14.85
CA TYR A 75 5.08 -12.57 -14.15
C TYR A 75 4.03 -13.66 -14.45
N ASP A 76 3.12 -13.45 -15.41
CA ASP A 76 1.98 -14.33 -15.74
C ASP A 76 1.16 -14.76 -14.51
N LEU A 77 0.82 -13.80 -13.65
CA LEU A 77 0.03 -14.05 -12.44
C LEU A 77 -1.46 -13.91 -12.76
N ARG A 78 -2.25 -14.93 -12.41
CA ARG A 78 -3.67 -15.06 -12.81
C ARG A 78 -4.65 -14.97 -11.65
N GLY A 79 -4.19 -14.54 -10.47
CA GLY A 79 -5.07 -14.20 -9.34
C GLY A 79 -5.70 -12.80 -9.47
N PRO A 80 -6.42 -12.34 -8.43
CA PRO A 80 -6.93 -10.97 -8.37
C PRO A 80 -5.80 -9.96 -8.53
N SER A 81 -6.01 -8.94 -9.35
CA SER A 81 -5.01 -7.89 -9.60
C SER A 81 -5.69 -6.52 -9.63
N PHE A 82 -5.41 -5.69 -8.64
CA PHE A 82 -5.96 -4.35 -8.59
C PHE A 82 -5.10 -3.37 -7.78
N THR A 83 -5.35 -2.10 -8.04
CA THR A 83 -4.75 -0.98 -7.32
C THR A 83 -5.85 -0.26 -6.57
N VAL A 84 -5.62 0.03 -5.29
CA VAL A 84 -6.57 0.70 -4.38
C VAL A 84 -6.02 2.05 -3.94
N ASP A 85 -6.91 3.03 -3.85
CA ASP A 85 -6.64 4.37 -3.34
C ASP A 85 -7.60 4.68 -2.18
N THR A 86 -7.06 4.60 -0.97
CA THR A 86 -7.68 5.10 0.27
C THR A 86 -6.75 6.11 0.95
N ALA A 87 -6.01 6.89 0.14
CA ALA A 87 -4.98 7.81 0.60
C ALA A 87 -3.91 7.12 1.48
N CYS A 88 -3.68 7.60 2.70
CA CYS A 88 -2.60 7.14 3.59
C CYS A 88 -2.71 5.66 3.99
N SER A 89 -3.91 5.07 3.94
CA SER A 89 -4.13 3.66 4.33
C SER A 89 -4.04 2.69 3.15
N SER A 90 -3.81 3.16 1.93
CA SER A 90 -3.93 2.35 0.70
C SER A 90 -3.15 1.03 0.73
N SER A 91 -1.92 1.03 1.25
CA SER A 91 -1.10 -0.18 1.35
C SER A 91 -1.63 -1.19 2.38
N ILE A 92 -2.22 -0.71 3.48
CA ILE A 92 -2.84 -1.57 4.51
C ILE A 92 -4.19 -2.10 4.04
N VAL A 93 -4.96 -1.31 3.28
CA VAL A 93 -6.19 -1.80 2.65
C VAL A 93 -5.87 -2.87 1.59
N ALA A 94 -4.84 -2.65 0.75
CA ALA A 94 -4.35 -3.66 -0.17
C ALA A 94 -3.92 -4.95 0.56
N LEU A 95 -3.28 -4.82 1.72
CA LEU A 95 -2.92 -5.94 2.58
C LEU A 95 -4.16 -6.68 3.11
N HIS A 96 -5.17 -5.95 3.61
CA HIS A 96 -6.40 -6.53 4.12
C HIS A 96 -7.12 -7.38 3.06
N GLU A 97 -7.27 -6.84 1.85
CA GLU A 97 -7.90 -7.56 0.74
C GLU A 97 -7.11 -8.82 0.34
N ALA A 98 -5.78 -8.75 0.34
CA ALA A 98 -4.93 -9.90 0.07
C ALA A 98 -5.09 -11.01 1.13
N VAL A 99 -5.19 -10.61 2.41
CA VAL A 99 -5.43 -11.54 3.53
C VAL A 99 -6.80 -12.18 3.39
N SER A 100 -7.85 -11.40 3.09
CA SER A 100 -9.21 -11.91 2.86
C SER A 100 -9.27 -12.94 1.71
N ALA A 101 -8.57 -12.67 0.60
CA ALA A 101 -8.47 -13.62 -0.51
C ALA A 101 -7.69 -14.90 -0.14
N ILE A 102 -6.68 -14.80 0.73
CA ILE A 102 -5.95 -15.97 1.25
C ILE A 102 -6.82 -16.79 2.20
N GLU A 103 -7.51 -16.15 3.13
CA GLU A 103 -8.34 -16.79 4.15
C GLU A 103 -9.57 -17.48 3.55
N SER A 104 -10.19 -16.86 2.54
CA SER A 104 -11.30 -17.45 1.77
C SER A 104 -10.87 -18.62 0.88
N GLY A 105 -9.57 -18.88 0.73
CA GLY A 105 -9.05 -19.95 -0.12
C GLY A 105 -9.01 -19.61 -1.61
N GLN A 106 -9.29 -18.35 -1.99
CA GLN A 106 -9.25 -17.92 -3.39
C GLN A 106 -7.83 -17.97 -3.97
N ILE A 107 -6.82 -17.61 -3.16
CA ILE A 107 -5.41 -17.62 -3.54
C ILE A 107 -4.54 -18.18 -2.41
N ASP A 108 -3.36 -18.69 -2.76
CA ASP A 108 -2.37 -19.18 -1.78
C ASP A 108 -1.17 -18.25 -1.61
N THR A 109 -0.93 -17.37 -2.58
CA THR A 109 0.18 -16.42 -2.58
C THR A 109 -0.33 -15.06 -3.04
N ALA A 110 0.09 -14.00 -2.36
CA ALA A 110 -0.22 -12.64 -2.74
C ALA A 110 1.04 -11.77 -2.72
N ILE A 111 1.18 -10.91 -3.72
CA ILE A 111 2.16 -9.84 -3.75
C ILE A 111 1.43 -8.56 -3.37
N VAL A 112 1.77 -7.99 -2.21
CA VAL A 112 1.17 -6.75 -1.72
C VAL A 112 2.20 -5.64 -1.82
N CYS A 113 1.83 -4.53 -2.45
CA CYS A 113 2.72 -3.42 -2.73
C CYS A 113 2.15 -2.10 -2.21
N GLY A 114 3.02 -1.15 -1.89
CA GLY A 114 2.69 0.26 -1.75
C GLY A 114 3.71 1.11 -2.49
N VAL A 115 3.28 2.20 -3.14
CA VAL A 115 4.20 3.14 -3.80
C VAL A 115 3.69 4.58 -3.72
N SER A 116 4.61 5.52 -3.53
CA SER A 116 4.35 6.95 -3.62
C SER A 116 5.59 7.68 -4.11
N LEU A 117 5.43 8.52 -5.14
CA LEU A 117 6.48 9.40 -5.66
C LEU A 117 5.95 10.83 -5.78
N LEU A 118 6.79 11.81 -5.49
CA LEU A 118 6.46 13.23 -5.39
C LEU A 118 6.90 13.98 -6.65
N LEU A 119 6.20 13.73 -7.76
CA LEU A 119 6.64 14.16 -9.09
C LEU A 119 6.08 15.54 -9.50
N SER A 120 5.23 16.13 -8.66
CA SER A 120 4.63 17.45 -8.86
C SER A 120 4.62 18.28 -7.57
N PRO A 121 4.87 19.61 -7.65
CA PRO A 121 4.71 20.50 -6.51
C PRO A 121 3.25 20.75 -6.14
N PHE A 122 2.28 20.37 -7.00
CA PHE A 122 0.86 20.71 -6.82
C PHE A 122 0.33 20.25 -5.45
N ALA A 123 0.59 19.00 -5.08
CA ALA A 123 0.16 18.45 -3.80
C ALA A 123 0.86 19.13 -2.60
N PHE A 124 2.14 19.53 -2.73
CA PHE A 124 2.80 20.33 -1.69
C PHE A 124 2.08 21.66 -1.47
N VAL A 125 1.78 22.40 -2.55
CA VAL A 125 1.05 23.67 -2.45
C VAL A 125 -0.34 23.46 -1.82
N GLY A 126 -1.06 22.41 -2.24
CA GLY A 126 -2.36 22.06 -1.69
C GLY A 126 -2.32 21.76 -0.20
N PHE A 127 -1.41 20.88 0.24
CA PHE A 127 -1.30 20.49 1.65
C PHE A 127 -0.70 21.59 2.53
N SER A 128 0.18 22.45 2.00
CA SER A 128 0.62 23.67 2.72
C SER A 128 -0.54 24.63 2.96
N ARG A 129 -1.42 24.84 1.96
CA ARG A 129 -2.61 25.68 2.13
C ARG A 129 -3.63 25.09 3.10
N ALA A 130 -3.67 23.76 3.20
CA ALA A 130 -4.49 23.04 4.17
C ALA A 130 -3.83 22.94 5.56
N THR A 131 -2.69 23.63 5.78
CA THR A 131 -1.92 23.62 7.03
C THR A 131 -1.59 22.21 7.54
N MET A 132 -1.38 21.26 6.61
CA MET A 132 -1.05 19.87 6.96
C MET A 132 0.46 19.61 6.99
N LEU A 133 1.26 20.45 6.31
CA LEU A 133 2.71 20.26 6.19
C LEU A 133 3.44 21.04 7.27
N SER A 134 4.40 20.38 7.91
CA SER A 134 5.30 20.99 8.89
C SER A 134 6.16 22.09 8.23
N PRO A 135 6.16 23.33 8.75
CA PRO A 135 7.06 24.38 8.28
C PRO A 135 8.53 24.12 8.66
N THR A 136 8.78 23.30 9.68
CA THR A 136 10.15 22.92 10.11
C THR A 136 10.71 21.74 9.32
N GLY A 137 9.86 21.06 8.52
CA GLY A 137 10.30 19.96 7.67
C GLY A 137 10.60 18.68 8.45
N LEU A 138 9.91 18.45 9.57
CA LEU A 138 10.02 17.22 10.37
C LEU A 138 8.63 16.70 10.77
N CYS A 139 8.46 15.37 10.78
CA CYS A 139 7.31 14.74 11.45
C CYS A 139 7.66 14.59 12.93
N GLN A 140 7.18 15.50 13.78
CA GLN A 140 7.43 15.46 15.23
C GLN A 140 6.32 14.70 15.96
N ALA A 141 6.17 13.41 15.62
CA ALA A 141 5.13 12.55 16.18
C ALA A 141 5.22 12.49 17.72
N PHE A 142 4.10 12.79 18.39
CA PHE A 142 3.96 12.77 19.85
C PHE A 142 4.80 13.82 20.61
N ASP A 143 5.46 14.75 19.91
CA ASP A 143 6.14 15.89 20.52
C ASP A 143 5.15 17.05 20.75
N ALA A 144 5.39 17.85 21.80
CA ALA A 144 4.58 19.04 22.07
C ALA A 144 4.66 20.10 20.95
N ASN A 145 5.68 20.02 20.09
CA ASN A 145 5.91 20.90 18.96
C ASN A 145 5.43 20.32 17.62
N GLY A 146 4.61 19.24 17.61
CA GLY A 146 3.99 18.73 16.39
C GLY A 146 3.27 19.82 15.61
N ASP A 147 3.75 20.11 14.40
CA ASP A 147 3.31 21.23 13.56
C ASP A 147 2.92 20.80 12.14
N GLY A 148 2.74 19.50 11.92
CA GLY A 148 2.37 18.90 10.63
C GLY A 148 3.27 17.72 10.25
N TYR A 149 3.00 17.17 9.06
CA TYR A 149 3.80 16.08 8.51
C TYR A 149 4.70 16.54 7.36
N VAL A 150 5.62 15.69 6.92
CA VAL A 150 6.44 15.89 5.72
C VAL A 150 6.15 14.77 4.72
N ARG A 151 6.06 15.14 3.45
CA ARG A 151 5.86 14.18 2.37
C ARG A 151 7.18 13.46 2.07
N SER A 152 7.11 12.16 1.89
CA SER A 152 8.24 11.32 1.46
C SER A 152 7.89 10.50 0.23
N GLU A 153 8.94 9.96 -0.40
CA GLU A 153 8.85 9.01 -1.51
C GLU A 153 9.22 7.61 -1.02
N GLY A 154 8.66 6.58 -1.66
CA GLY A 154 9.05 5.21 -1.36
C GLY A 154 8.19 4.17 -2.05
N GLY A 155 8.68 2.93 -2.01
CA GLY A 155 7.92 1.75 -2.39
C GLY A 155 8.24 0.61 -1.43
N ALA A 156 7.27 -0.26 -1.20
CA ALA A 156 7.42 -1.45 -0.37
C ALA A 156 6.67 -2.62 -1.00
N VAL A 157 7.24 -3.81 -0.89
CA VAL A 157 6.62 -5.05 -1.36
C VAL A 157 6.76 -6.12 -0.29
N ILE A 158 5.67 -6.81 -0.01
CA ILE A 158 5.66 -8.01 0.84
C ILE A 158 5.00 -9.16 0.07
N VAL A 159 5.53 -10.36 0.28
CA VAL A 159 4.98 -11.59 -0.29
C VAL A 159 4.30 -12.35 0.84
N LEU A 160 2.99 -12.52 0.73
CA LEU A 160 2.18 -13.31 1.64
C LEU A 160 2.00 -14.72 1.10
N ARG A 161 1.99 -15.69 2.00
CA ARG A 161 1.70 -17.08 1.67
C ARG A 161 0.79 -17.70 2.71
N ALA A 162 -0.23 -18.41 2.24
CA ALA A 162 -1.14 -19.14 3.09
C ALA A 162 -0.36 -20.21 3.88
N ALA A 163 -0.64 -20.36 5.18
CA ALA A 163 0.02 -21.38 6.01
C ALA A 163 -0.14 -22.80 5.42
N ARG A 164 -1.30 -23.08 4.80
CA ARG A 164 -1.60 -24.36 4.12
C ARG A 164 -0.71 -24.64 2.90
N ALA A 165 -0.16 -23.61 2.25
CA ALA A 165 0.67 -23.74 1.06
C ALA A 165 2.15 -23.99 1.38
N GLY A 166 2.51 -24.01 2.68
CA GLY A 166 3.87 -24.15 3.16
C GLY A 166 4.78 -22.99 2.74
N LEU A 167 6.05 -23.04 3.13
CA LEU A 167 7.07 -22.12 2.62
C LEU A 167 7.91 -22.81 1.54
N PRO A 168 8.43 -22.07 0.54
CA PRO A 168 9.43 -22.60 -0.36
C PRO A 168 10.66 -23.11 0.42
N LYS A 169 11.33 -24.11 -0.15
CA LYS A 169 12.51 -24.71 0.48
C LYS A 169 13.58 -23.63 0.71
N GLY A 170 14.08 -23.51 1.94
CA GLY A 170 15.11 -22.53 2.29
C GLY A 170 14.58 -21.12 2.58
N THR A 171 13.28 -20.88 2.48
CA THR A 171 12.66 -19.62 2.88
C THR A 171 12.41 -19.60 4.39
N LYS A 172 12.75 -18.47 5.03
CA LYS A 172 12.38 -18.20 6.42
C LYS A 172 11.18 -17.25 6.44
N SER A 173 10.17 -17.54 7.26
CA SER A 173 9.10 -16.58 7.53
C SER A 173 9.65 -15.43 8.37
N HIS A 174 9.37 -14.20 7.93
CA HIS A 174 9.70 -12.97 8.68
C HIS A 174 8.69 -12.66 9.79
N GLY A 175 7.50 -13.24 9.71
CA GLY A 175 6.43 -13.03 10.67
C GLY A 175 5.14 -13.73 10.26
N LYS A 176 4.22 -13.83 11.22
CA LYS A 176 2.86 -14.30 10.99
C LYS A 176 1.92 -13.11 11.15
N LEU A 177 1.13 -12.84 10.12
CA LEU A 177 0.03 -11.88 10.21
C LEU A 177 -1.13 -12.56 10.95
N LEU A 178 -1.58 -11.95 12.04
CA LEU A 178 -2.66 -12.50 12.87
C LEU A 178 -4.02 -12.00 12.41
N ALA A 179 -4.15 -10.70 12.18
CA ALA A 179 -5.35 -10.04 11.68
C ALA A 179 -5.01 -8.79 10.89
N THR A 180 -5.99 -8.34 10.12
CA THR A 180 -6.11 -6.99 9.58
C THR A 180 -7.55 -6.54 9.80
N GLY A 181 -7.78 -5.23 9.79
CA GLY A 181 -9.14 -4.68 9.78
C GLY A 181 -9.14 -3.30 9.15
N ILE A 182 -10.30 -2.93 8.62
CA ILE A 182 -10.54 -1.63 7.99
C ILE A 182 -11.91 -1.11 8.43
N ASN A 183 -12.04 0.19 8.62
CA ASN A 183 -13.32 0.87 8.83
C ASN A 183 -13.27 2.30 8.29
N ALA A 184 -14.28 3.12 8.60
CA ALA A 184 -14.33 4.52 8.22
C ALA A 184 -14.72 5.39 9.42
N ASP A 185 -14.20 6.61 9.47
CA ASP A 185 -14.51 7.59 10.52
C ASP A 185 -15.98 8.00 10.56
N GLY A 186 -16.71 7.82 9.44
CA GLY A 186 -18.09 8.25 9.30
C GLY A 186 -18.22 9.77 9.31
N ARG A 187 -19.20 10.30 10.04
CA ARG A 187 -19.43 11.75 10.13
C ARG A 187 -18.62 12.34 11.30
N THR A 188 -17.57 13.07 10.96
CA THR A 188 -16.78 13.89 11.91
C THR A 188 -17.07 15.38 11.71
N VAL A 189 -16.37 16.25 12.46
CA VAL A 189 -16.52 17.71 12.36
C VAL A 189 -15.92 18.30 11.07
N GLY A 190 -15.16 17.52 10.32
CA GLY A 190 -14.66 17.89 8.99
C GLY A 190 -14.21 16.64 8.25
N LEU A 191 -14.44 16.58 6.93
CA LEU A 191 -14.26 15.36 6.13
C LEU A 191 -12.88 14.69 6.30
N SER A 192 -11.82 15.47 6.53
CA SER A 192 -10.45 15.00 6.69
C SER A 192 -9.96 14.96 8.14
N LEU A 193 -10.84 15.18 9.12
CA LEU A 193 -10.49 15.17 10.54
C LEU A 193 -10.75 13.77 11.13
N PRO A 194 -9.77 13.21 11.87
CA PRO A 194 -9.82 11.84 12.34
C PRO A 194 -10.86 11.63 13.44
N SER A 195 -11.37 10.40 13.56
CA SER A 195 -12.23 9.98 14.68
C SER A 195 -11.47 9.08 15.65
N PRO A 196 -11.16 9.54 16.89
CA PRO A 196 -10.53 8.67 17.88
C PRO A 196 -11.44 7.49 18.27
N TYR A 197 -12.76 7.67 18.18
CA TYR A 197 -13.73 6.60 18.43
C TYR A 197 -13.65 5.53 17.36
N ALA A 198 -13.63 5.90 16.06
CA ALA A 198 -13.54 4.92 14.99
C ALA A 198 -12.22 4.14 15.01
N GLN A 199 -11.11 4.80 15.35
CA GLN A 199 -9.82 4.12 15.54
C GLN A 199 -9.86 3.13 16.72
N ALA A 200 -10.43 3.54 17.85
CA ALA A 200 -10.56 2.66 19.01
C ALA A 200 -11.50 1.47 18.74
N ASP A 201 -12.59 1.70 18.01
CA ASP A 201 -13.55 0.66 17.63
C ASP A 201 -12.91 -0.37 16.70
N LEU A 202 -12.12 0.08 15.71
CA LEU A 202 -11.37 -0.82 14.83
C LEU A 202 -10.41 -1.72 15.61
N LEU A 203 -9.62 -1.13 16.51
CA LEU A 203 -8.68 -1.90 17.32
C LEU A 203 -9.40 -2.87 18.24
N ARG A 204 -10.51 -2.45 18.86
CA ARG A 204 -11.32 -3.30 19.73
C ARG A 204 -11.90 -4.49 18.97
N GLU A 205 -12.47 -4.25 17.79
CA GLU A 205 -13.02 -5.30 16.93
C GLU A 205 -11.96 -6.36 16.59
N ILE A 206 -10.76 -5.92 16.20
CA ILE A 206 -9.64 -6.83 15.88
C ILE A 206 -9.21 -7.62 17.12
N TYR A 207 -9.06 -6.95 18.26
CA TYR A 207 -8.58 -7.59 19.49
C TYR A 207 -9.59 -8.59 20.05
N GLU A 208 -10.86 -8.21 20.12
CA GLU A 208 -11.94 -9.09 20.60
C GLU A 208 -12.19 -10.25 19.63
N GLY A 209 -12.13 -10.00 18.32
CA GLY A 209 -12.35 -11.02 17.29
C GLY A 209 -11.32 -12.16 17.30
N LEU A 210 -10.10 -11.90 17.79
CA LEU A 210 -9.01 -12.87 17.89
C LEU A 210 -8.54 -13.18 19.31
N ASP A 211 -9.25 -12.70 20.33
CA ASP A 211 -8.86 -12.82 21.74
C ASP A 211 -7.40 -12.34 22.01
N ILE A 212 -7.00 -11.26 21.32
CA ILE A 212 -5.69 -10.64 21.50
C ILE A 212 -5.75 -9.77 22.75
N ASN A 213 -5.00 -10.14 23.77
CA ASN A 213 -4.82 -9.30 24.95
C ASN A 213 -3.86 -8.12 24.63
N PRO A 214 -4.32 -6.85 24.65
CA PRO A 214 -3.48 -5.70 24.28
C PRO A 214 -2.25 -5.53 25.17
N SER A 215 -2.29 -6.02 26.41
CA SER A 215 -1.13 -5.97 27.33
C SER A 215 0.04 -6.87 26.91
N THR A 216 -0.17 -7.76 25.94
CA THR A 216 0.87 -8.63 25.38
C THR A 216 1.59 -8.01 24.18
N LEU A 217 1.11 -6.88 23.67
CA LEU A 217 1.72 -6.18 22.56
C LEU A 217 3.02 -5.49 23.01
N ALA A 218 4.13 -5.90 22.42
CA ALA A 218 5.44 -5.33 22.73
C ALA A 218 5.65 -3.95 22.09
N PHE A 219 4.95 -3.66 20.99
CA PHE A 219 5.19 -2.49 20.17
C PHE A 219 3.97 -2.12 19.33
N VAL A 220 3.80 -0.81 19.07
CA VAL A 220 2.80 -0.26 18.16
C VAL A 220 3.51 0.72 17.22
N GLU A 221 3.54 0.38 15.93
CA GLU A 221 3.89 1.32 14.88
C GLU A 221 2.64 2.18 14.58
N ALA A 222 2.61 3.40 15.10
CA ALA A 222 1.46 4.29 14.97
C ALA A 222 1.45 5.03 13.63
N HIS A 223 0.28 5.56 13.22
CA HIS A 223 0.20 6.43 12.04
C HIS A 223 1.10 7.67 12.17
N GLY A 224 1.17 8.26 13.38
CA GLY A 224 2.28 9.10 13.81
C GLY A 224 2.62 10.29 12.89
N THR A 225 1.63 11.01 12.39
CA THR A 225 1.86 12.08 11.39
C THR A 225 2.56 13.32 11.95
N GLY A 226 2.54 13.55 13.27
CA GLY A 226 3.08 14.78 13.89
C GLY A 226 2.13 15.99 13.80
N THR A 227 0.83 15.72 13.66
CA THR A 227 -0.27 16.71 13.54
C THR A 227 -1.07 16.83 14.83
#